data_AF-A0A942GFC8-F1
#
_entry.id   AF-A0A942GFC8-F1
#
_cell.length_a   1.000
_cell.length_b   1.000
_cell.length_c   1.000
_cell.angle_alpha   90.00
_cell.angle_beta   90.00
_cell.angle_gamma   90.00
#
_symmetry.space_group_name_H-M   'P 1'
#
loop_
_entity.id
_entity.type
_entity.pdbx_description
1 polymer ?
#
loop_
_entity_poly.entity_id
_entity_poly.type
_entity_poly.pdbx_seq_one_letter_code
_entity_poly.pdbx_strand_id
1 'polypeptide(L)'
;MNHFFSKTKFSFFVLILLGNINSLPGQERADLIVAKDGSGNFKTITEALNAAPSNNEKTCIILVKNGTYNEKLYITKSNIALVGEDRDSTRIVYAELRRNWLAAPNRTDWGSGTINIDLTVVGFTLANLTIHNNYGSLYGDHDHQFAIRGWGTKIIFLNCNIIADGGDTVALWHPNGMYYHSNCYFEGWVDYVCPQGWCYITDSKFFGHNLSASLWHNGSVDKNQRFVIRYSYFDGVPGFPLGRHHRDAQIYLLDCIFSENMADIPIYWPVSPNAVTWQWGERHYFYNCHRIGGDYDWFKDNLSEAENSPSPEIINAKWTFDNKWDPENEMTPVIPFVSLPTPRNGSYFNNERTQLKWVPSRNAVSFNIYFWKSIYPQALKRGEKLKTGSQAPGDPVFIKNQKENYFDPGKLDKNSTYYWRIDEVLINGSIKTGPLWHFTTA
;
A
#
# COMPACT_ATOMS: atom_id res chain seq x y z
N MET A 1 16.53 0.10 80.77
CA MET A 1 17.68 0.56 79.96
C MET A 1 17.78 -0.33 78.74
N ASN A 2 17.34 0.15 77.58
CA ASN A 2 17.55 -0.38 76.22
C ASN A 2 16.79 0.55 75.25
N HIS A 3 17.52 1.39 74.51
CA HIS A 3 17.80 1.27 73.07
C HIS A 3 16.64 1.75 72.17
N PHE A 4 16.73 3.01 71.74
CA PHE A 4 16.05 3.49 70.54
C PHE A 4 17.11 3.80 69.46
N PHE A 5 17.04 3.06 68.36
CA PHE A 5 17.83 3.27 67.15
C PHE A 5 17.33 4.50 66.38
N SER A 6 18.27 5.38 66.01
CA SER A 6 18.08 6.48 65.06
C SER A 6 17.88 5.93 63.64
N LYS A 7 16.80 6.34 62.96
CA LYS A 7 16.62 6.14 61.51
C LYS A 7 16.93 7.45 60.79
N THR A 8 18.09 7.55 60.17
CA THR A 8 18.44 8.61 59.23
C THR A 8 17.89 8.23 57.84
N LYS A 9 16.91 8.97 57.32
CA LYS A 9 16.45 8.85 55.92
C LYS A 9 17.33 9.75 55.04
N PHE A 10 18.13 9.17 54.16
CA PHE A 10 18.73 9.88 53.03
C PHE A 10 17.69 9.99 51.91
N SER A 11 17.31 11.22 51.55
CA SER A 11 16.48 11.50 50.39
C SER A 11 17.40 11.85 49.22
N PHE A 12 17.53 10.96 48.24
CA PHE A 12 18.21 11.24 46.98
C PHE A 12 17.26 12.04 46.08
N PHE A 13 17.53 13.33 45.88
CA PHE A 13 16.89 14.12 44.84
C PHE A 13 17.54 13.76 43.50
N VAL A 14 16.83 13.01 42.66
CA VAL A 14 17.17 12.84 41.24
C VAL A 14 16.66 14.08 40.51
N LEU A 15 17.58 14.95 40.09
CA LEU A 15 17.27 16.05 39.18
C LEU A 15 16.97 15.45 37.79
N ILE A 16 15.68 15.32 37.45
CA ILE A 16 15.27 15.06 36.08
C ILE A 16 15.44 16.36 35.32
N LEU A 17 16.54 16.50 34.58
CA LEU A 17 16.67 17.51 33.53
C LEU A 17 15.67 17.15 32.43
N LEU A 18 14.47 17.73 32.51
CA LEU A 18 13.56 17.83 31.38
C LEU A 18 14.23 18.75 30.36
N GLY A 19 15.04 18.15 29.48
CA GLY A 19 15.51 18.81 28.27
C GLY A 19 14.29 19.16 27.43
N ASN A 20 14.04 20.46 27.24
CA ASN A 20 13.15 20.94 26.20
C ASN A 20 13.62 20.35 24.86
N ILE A 21 12.85 19.42 24.31
CA ILE A 21 13.08 18.90 22.96
C ILE A 21 12.58 19.96 21.98
N ASN A 22 13.32 21.05 21.87
CA ASN A 22 13.22 21.90 20.70
C ASN A 22 13.74 21.06 19.53
N SER A 23 12.82 20.55 18.71
CA SER A 23 13.17 19.92 17.44
C SER A 23 14.01 20.91 16.65
N LEU A 24 15.27 20.56 16.41
CA LEU A 24 16.17 21.38 15.62
C LEU A 24 15.57 21.47 14.20
N PRO A 25 15.46 22.68 13.60
CA PRO A 25 15.13 22.81 12.20
C PRO A 25 16.06 21.93 11.35
N GLY A 26 15.49 21.01 10.56
CA GLY A 26 16.24 20.07 9.73
C GLY A 26 16.26 18.60 10.19
N GLN A 27 15.58 18.26 11.30
CA GLN A 27 15.46 16.86 11.73
C GLN A 27 14.46 16.08 10.86
N GLU A 28 14.89 14.93 10.33
CA GLU A 28 14.05 13.91 9.70
C GLU A 28 12.90 13.52 10.65
N ARG A 29 11.64 13.58 10.20
CA ARG A 29 10.48 13.28 11.04
C ARG A 29 10.22 11.77 11.12
N ALA A 30 11.18 11.06 11.70
CA ALA A 30 11.09 9.66 12.07
C ALA A 30 11.39 9.51 13.58
N ASP A 31 10.75 8.55 14.24
CA ASP A 31 10.94 8.28 15.66
C ASP A 31 12.21 7.44 15.89
N LEU A 32 12.43 6.45 15.02
CA LEU A 32 13.61 5.58 15.04
C LEU A 32 14.24 5.52 13.65
N ILE A 33 15.56 5.49 13.58
CA ILE A 33 16.35 5.35 12.35
C ILE A 33 17.20 4.08 12.43
N VAL A 34 17.11 3.25 11.39
CA VAL A 34 17.93 2.06 11.19
C VAL A 34 18.94 2.35 10.09
N ALA A 35 20.23 2.23 10.38
CA ALA A 35 21.29 2.39 9.38
C ALA A 35 22.44 1.42 9.64
N LYS A 36 22.79 0.61 8.63
CA LYS A 36 23.83 -0.42 8.75
C LYS A 36 25.22 0.14 9.06
N ASP A 37 25.50 1.34 8.58
CA ASP A 37 26.75 2.06 8.79
C ASP A 37 26.90 2.62 10.23
N GLY A 38 25.85 2.54 11.05
CA GLY A 38 25.83 3.06 12.41
C GLY A 38 25.46 4.54 12.52
N SER A 39 25.02 5.19 11.42
CA SER A 39 24.53 6.58 11.44
C SER A 39 23.11 6.74 12.02
N GLY A 40 22.40 5.64 12.25
CA GLY A 40 21.06 5.58 12.85
C GLY A 40 21.07 5.21 14.34
N ASN A 41 19.88 5.09 14.93
CA ASN A 41 19.71 4.60 16.30
C ASN A 41 20.04 3.11 16.43
N PHE A 42 19.78 2.33 15.38
CA PHE A 42 19.98 0.88 15.35
C PHE A 42 20.66 0.44 14.05
N LYS A 43 21.30 -0.74 14.06
CA LYS A 43 21.90 -1.34 12.85
C LYS A 43 20.97 -2.33 12.16
N THR A 44 20.01 -2.88 12.91
CA THR A 44 19.04 -3.87 12.42
C THR A 44 17.61 -3.35 12.57
N ILE A 45 16.71 -3.86 11.73
CA ILE A 45 15.29 -3.52 11.80
C ILE A 45 14.67 -4.19 13.03
N THR A 46 15.12 -5.40 13.36
CA THR A 46 14.66 -6.16 14.53
C THR A 46 14.89 -5.39 15.85
N GLU A 47 16.06 -4.78 16.04
CA GLU A 47 16.34 -3.93 17.21
C GLU A 47 15.38 -2.74 17.32
N ALA A 48 15.10 -2.08 16.20
CA ALA A 48 14.16 -0.95 16.17
C ALA A 48 12.71 -1.39 16.47
N LEU A 49 12.24 -2.51 15.91
CA LEU A 49 10.92 -3.07 16.22
C LEU A 49 10.79 -3.45 17.70
N ASN A 50 11.85 -4.01 18.29
CA ASN A 50 11.90 -4.34 19.71
C ASN A 50 11.87 -3.08 20.59
N ALA A 51 12.55 -2.00 20.18
CA ALA A 51 12.60 -0.73 20.90
C ALA A 51 11.34 0.13 20.74
N ALA A 52 10.56 -0.05 19.66
CA ALA A 52 9.35 0.73 19.42
C ALA A 52 8.34 0.59 20.59
N PRO A 53 7.52 1.61 20.91
CA PRO A 53 6.56 1.50 22.01
C PRO A 53 5.43 0.53 21.66
N SER A 54 4.85 -0.14 22.66
CA SER A 54 3.77 -1.13 22.44
C SER A 54 2.36 -0.54 22.38
N ASN A 55 2.13 0.65 22.96
CA ASN A 55 0.81 1.32 23.05
C ASN A 55 0.84 2.67 22.34
N ASN A 56 1.07 2.62 21.03
CA ASN A 56 1.21 3.81 20.19
C ASN A 56 -0.15 4.46 19.94
N GLU A 57 -0.43 5.62 20.55
CA GLU A 57 -1.57 6.46 20.17
C GLU A 57 -1.35 7.15 18.82
N LYS A 58 -0.08 7.41 18.47
CA LYS A 58 0.37 7.94 17.18
C LYS A 58 1.28 6.93 16.51
N THR A 59 1.25 6.86 15.19
CA THR A 59 2.12 5.98 14.41
C THR A 59 3.59 6.22 14.74
N CYS A 60 4.29 5.18 15.21
CA CYS A 60 5.74 5.20 15.37
C CYS A 60 6.42 4.92 14.02
N ILE A 61 7.16 5.90 13.50
CA ILE A 61 7.83 5.83 12.21
C ILE A 61 9.27 5.35 12.40
N ILE A 62 9.56 4.18 11.84
CA ILE A 62 10.89 3.59 11.75
C ILE A 62 11.40 3.81 10.33
N LEU A 63 12.36 4.73 10.16
CA LEU A 63 13.04 4.96 8.89
C LEU A 63 14.24 4.01 8.74
N VAL A 64 14.24 3.25 7.65
CA VAL A 64 15.31 2.32 7.30
C VAL A 64 16.13 2.90 6.15
N LYS A 65 17.39 3.20 6.41
CA LYS A 65 18.33 3.71 5.41
C LYS A 65 18.61 2.69 4.31
N ASN A 66 19.20 3.14 3.22
CA ASN A 66 19.56 2.26 2.11
C ASN A 66 20.46 1.10 2.54
N GLY A 67 20.23 -0.07 1.93
CA GLY A 67 20.96 -1.30 2.22
C GLY A 67 20.08 -2.54 2.13
N THR A 68 20.72 -3.71 2.05
CA THR A 68 20.05 -5.01 2.04
C THR A 68 20.06 -5.65 3.42
N TYR A 69 18.94 -5.65 4.12
CA TYR A 69 18.73 -6.21 5.45
C TYR A 69 18.29 -7.68 5.32
N ASN A 70 19.21 -8.61 5.63
CA ASN A 70 18.95 -10.04 5.60
C ASN A 70 18.27 -10.48 6.90
N GLU A 71 17.03 -10.06 7.12
CA GLU A 71 16.28 -10.25 8.37
C GLU A 71 14.91 -10.87 8.11
N LYS A 72 14.51 -11.82 8.96
CA LYS A 72 13.12 -12.24 9.10
C LYS A 72 12.48 -11.39 10.20
N LEU A 73 11.42 -10.66 9.86
CA LEU A 73 10.79 -9.70 10.76
C LEU A 73 9.51 -10.26 11.38
N TYR A 74 9.28 -9.90 12.64
CA TYR A 74 8.07 -10.19 13.39
C TYR A 74 7.45 -8.88 13.87
N ILE A 75 6.28 -8.56 13.34
CA ILE A 75 5.53 -7.36 13.69
C ILE A 75 4.50 -7.77 14.74
N THR A 76 4.71 -7.32 15.97
CA THR A 76 3.88 -7.66 17.15
C THR A 76 3.29 -6.43 17.85
N LYS A 77 3.56 -5.23 17.31
CA LYS A 77 3.11 -3.96 17.86
C LYS A 77 2.28 -3.20 16.83
N SER A 78 1.25 -2.54 17.33
CA SER A 78 0.30 -1.74 16.55
C SER A 78 0.82 -0.32 16.28
N ASN A 79 0.24 0.32 15.27
CA ASN A 79 0.59 1.66 14.79
C ASN A 79 2.09 1.85 14.55
N ILE A 80 2.70 0.92 13.81
CA ILE A 80 4.10 1.03 13.34
C ILE A 80 4.10 1.36 11.85
N ALA A 81 4.97 2.29 11.44
CA ALA A 81 5.32 2.49 10.04
C ALA A 81 6.79 2.14 9.81
N LEU A 82 7.04 1.09 9.02
CA LEU A 82 8.38 0.73 8.56
C LEU A 82 8.61 1.31 7.17
N VAL A 83 9.49 2.30 7.07
CA VAL A 83 9.64 3.12 5.87
C VAL A 83 11.07 3.06 5.36
N GLY A 84 11.28 2.75 4.07
CA GLY A 84 12.59 2.84 3.46
C GLY A 84 12.96 4.27 3.05
N GLU A 85 14.25 4.55 3.02
CA GLU A 85 14.81 5.75 2.42
C GLU A 85 14.57 5.80 0.91
N ASP A 86 14.69 4.64 0.25
CA ASP A 86 14.44 4.47 -1.17
C ASP A 86 13.78 3.11 -1.46
N ARG A 87 12.84 3.11 -2.42
CA ARG A 87 12.07 1.90 -2.78
C ARG A 87 12.95 0.74 -3.20
N ASP A 88 13.95 1.01 -4.04
CA ASP A 88 14.74 -0.04 -4.68
C ASP A 88 16.02 -0.35 -3.88
N SER A 89 16.56 0.65 -3.18
CA SER A 89 17.84 0.56 -2.46
C SER A 89 17.69 0.15 -0.99
N THR A 90 16.53 0.36 -0.36
CA THR A 90 16.21 -0.23 0.96
C THR A 90 15.51 -1.57 0.75
N ARG A 91 16.21 -2.67 1.02
CA ARG A 91 15.72 -4.03 0.74
C ARG A 91 15.71 -4.90 1.98
N ILE A 92 14.62 -5.61 2.23
CA ILE A 92 14.51 -6.65 3.26
C ILE A 92 14.42 -7.98 2.55
N VAL A 93 15.38 -8.87 2.79
CA VAL A 93 15.53 -10.11 2.04
C VAL A 93 15.65 -11.28 3.00
N TYR A 94 14.84 -12.31 2.84
CA TYR A 94 14.98 -13.53 3.61
C TYR A 94 14.32 -14.69 2.88
N ALA A 95 15.09 -15.77 2.65
CA ALA A 95 14.59 -16.99 2.03
C ALA A 95 13.89 -17.86 3.08
N GLU A 96 12.60 -18.07 2.92
CA GLU A 96 11.83 -19.02 3.73
C GLU A 96 10.79 -19.73 2.87
N LEU A 97 10.84 -21.06 2.86
CA LEU A 97 9.80 -21.89 2.24
C LEU A 97 8.84 -22.36 3.33
N ARG A 98 7.54 -22.14 3.13
CA ARG A 98 6.51 -22.49 4.11
C ARG A 98 6.61 -23.94 4.60
N ARG A 99 6.85 -24.87 3.68
CA ARG A 99 6.97 -26.30 3.99
C ARG A 99 8.16 -26.61 4.89
N ASN A 100 9.29 -25.90 4.73
CA ASN A 100 10.45 -26.05 5.60
C ASN A 100 10.20 -25.46 6.98
N TRP A 101 9.58 -24.28 7.04
CA TRP A 101 9.15 -23.68 8.31
C TRP A 101 8.28 -24.64 9.13
N LEU A 102 7.28 -25.24 8.49
CA LEU A 102 6.32 -26.14 9.13
C LEU A 102 6.88 -27.54 9.43
N ALA A 103 8.03 -27.92 8.89
CA ALA A 103 8.67 -29.20 9.20
C ALA A 103 9.24 -29.25 10.62
N ALA A 104 9.49 -28.09 11.24
CA ALA A 104 9.92 -28.03 12.64
C ALA A 104 8.75 -28.28 13.60
N PRO A 105 8.96 -29.03 14.70
CA PRO A 105 7.90 -29.39 15.64
C PRO A 105 7.28 -28.14 16.28
N ASN A 106 5.97 -28.18 16.52
CA ASN A 106 5.20 -27.12 17.19
C ASN A 106 5.21 -25.75 16.47
N ARG A 107 5.49 -25.70 15.17
CA ARG A 107 5.35 -24.49 14.37
C ARG A 107 3.91 -24.30 13.90
N THR A 108 3.45 -23.07 13.98
CA THR A 108 2.28 -22.60 13.23
C THR A 108 2.76 -21.87 11.97
N ASP A 109 1.82 -21.43 11.14
CA ASP A 109 2.12 -20.67 9.92
C ASP A 109 2.73 -19.27 10.24
N TRP A 110 2.68 -18.83 11.50
CA TRP A 110 3.39 -17.66 12.01
C TRP A 110 4.90 -17.87 11.92
N GLY A 111 5.60 -17.05 11.13
CA GLY A 111 7.05 -17.15 10.91
C GLY A 111 7.46 -17.74 9.55
N SER A 112 6.49 -18.12 8.72
CA SER A 112 6.71 -18.68 7.38
C SER A 112 7.04 -17.65 6.29
N GLY A 113 6.93 -16.34 6.58
CA GLY A 113 7.29 -15.27 5.63
C GLY A 113 8.57 -14.51 5.98
N THR A 114 9.03 -13.65 5.06
CA THR A 114 10.09 -12.67 5.33
C THR A 114 9.62 -11.63 6.36
N ILE A 115 8.41 -11.10 6.21
CA ILE A 115 7.71 -10.32 7.23
C ILE A 115 6.50 -11.11 7.74
N ASN A 116 6.39 -11.20 9.07
CA ASN A 116 5.30 -11.89 9.75
C ASN A 116 4.52 -10.86 10.59
N ILE A 117 3.21 -10.68 10.34
CA ILE A 117 2.34 -9.72 11.07
C ILE A 117 1.34 -10.42 11.99
N ASP A 118 1.46 -10.19 13.30
CA ASP A 118 0.73 -10.93 14.33
C ASP A 118 -0.77 -10.63 14.29
N LEU A 119 -1.59 -11.58 14.75
CA LEU A 119 -3.05 -11.45 14.80
C LEU A 119 -3.51 -10.21 15.61
N THR A 120 -2.76 -9.83 16.63
CA THR A 120 -3.10 -8.71 17.52
C THR A 120 -2.76 -7.34 16.93
N VAL A 121 -2.04 -7.28 15.80
CA VAL A 121 -1.62 -6.01 15.19
C VAL A 121 -2.80 -5.32 14.52
N VAL A 122 -3.03 -4.07 14.94
CA VAL A 122 -3.94 -3.13 14.30
C VAL A 122 -3.14 -1.91 13.87
N GLY A 123 -3.07 -1.65 12.57
CA GLY A 123 -2.28 -0.55 12.03
C GLY A 123 -0.80 -0.93 11.85
N PHE A 124 -0.44 -1.30 10.63
CA PHE A 124 0.96 -1.43 10.23
C PHE A 124 1.12 -0.87 8.82
N THR A 125 2.08 0.03 8.63
CA THR A 125 2.39 0.60 7.32
C THR A 125 3.78 0.14 6.89
N LEU A 126 3.87 -0.49 5.72
CA LEU A 126 5.12 -0.70 5.01
C LEU A 126 5.21 0.31 3.88
N ALA A 127 6.31 1.04 3.77
CA ALA A 127 6.39 2.08 2.76
C ALA A 127 7.78 2.28 2.15
N ASN A 128 7.82 2.59 0.85
CA ASN A 128 9.01 3.05 0.14
C ASN A 128 10.24 2.13 0.29
N LEU A 129 10.04 0.81 0.16
CA LEU A 129 11.10 -0.19 0.24
C LEU A 129 10.76 -1.45 -0.57
N THR A 130 11.72 -2.37 -0.69
CA THR A 130 11.54 -3.68 -1.32
C THR A 130 11.59 -4.81 -0.31
N ILE A 131 10.63 -5.74 -0.39
CA ILE A 131 10.66 -7.04 0.28
C ILE A 131 10.90 -8.12 -0.76
N HIS A 132 11.80 -9.05 -0.47
CA HIS A 132 12.06 -10.20 -1.34
C HIS A 132 12.22 -11.49 -0.54
N ASN A 133 11.28 -12.42 -0.72
CA ASN A 133 11.54 -13.81 -0.38
C ASN A 133 12.23 -14.49 -1.57
N ASN A 134 13.54 -14.67 -1.46
CA ASN A 134 14.40 -15.12 -2.55
C ASN A 134 14.68 -16.63 -2.52
N TYR A 135 13.81 -17.43 -1.89
CA TYR A 135 14.04 -18.86 -1.71
C TYR A 135 14.13 -19.60 -3.05
N GLY A 136 13.24 -19.31 -4.00
CA GLY A 136 13.28 -19.90 -5.34
C GLY A 136 14.56 -19.62 -6.11
N SER A 137 15.11 -18.39 -6.07
CA SER A 137 16.40 -18.09 -6.71
C SER A 137 17.58 -18.81 -6.07
N LEU A 138 17.54 -19.06 -4.76
CA LEU A 138 18.63 -19.74 -4.05
C LEU A 138 18.58 -21.26 -4.17
N TYR A 139 17.38 -21.84 -4.23
CA TYR A 139 17.19 -23.28 -4.06
C TYR A 139 16.41 -23.96 -5.21
N GLY A 140 15.89 -23.20 -6.17
CA GLY A 140 15.17 -23.73 -7.33
C GLY A 140 13.78 -24.31 -7.01
N ASP A 141 13.20 -23.95 -5.87
CA ASP A 141 11.85 -24.37 -5.45
C ASP A 141 10.93 -23.15 -5.34
N HIS A 142 9.87 -23.16 -6.14
CA HIS A 142 8.90 -22.08 -6.32
C HIS A 142 7.55 -22.35 -5.62
N ASP A 143 7.50 -23.33 -4.70
CA ASP A 143 6.35 -23.59 -3.81
C ASP A 143 6.14 -22.38 -2.83
N HIS A 144 5.11 -22.43 -1.98
CA HIS A 144 4.67 -21.31 -1.14
C HIS A 144 5.82 -20.71 -0.30
N GLN A 145 6.13 -19.43 -0.54
CA GLN A 145 7.21 -18.69 0.11
C GLN A 145 6.80 -17.21 0.28
N PHE A 146 6.23 -16.89 1.43
CA PHE A 146 5.61 -15.57 1.61
C PHE A 146 6.68 -14.46 1.72
N ALA A 147 6.54 -13.38 0.95
CA ALA A 147 7.23 -12.14 1.27
C ALA A 147 6.61 -11.50 2.51
N ILE A 148 5.27 -11.50 2.58
CA ILE A 148 4.51 -11.03 3.74
C ILE A 148 3.43 -12.04 4.09
N ARG A 149 3.48 -12.52 5.34
CA ARG A 149 2.46 -13.40 5.93
C ARG A 149 1.87 -12.73 7.16
N GLY A 150 0.55 -12.69 7.32
CA GLY A 150 0.01 -12.05 8.50
C GLY A 150 -1.46 -12.26 8.76
N TRP A 151 -1.87 -11.84 9.95
CA TRP A 151 -3.25 -11.81 10.43
C TRP A 151 -3.59 -10.48 11.12
N GLY A 152 -2.78 -9.43 10.98
CA GLY A 152 -3.17 -8.10 11.47
C GLY A 152 -4.29 -7.48 10.63
N THR A 153 -4.83 -6.34 11.06
CA THR A 153 -5.81 -5.54 10.31
C THR A 153 -5.41 -4.06 10.24
N LYS A 154 -6.00 -3.29 9.32
CA LYS A 154 -5.56 -1.94 8.93
C LYS A 154 -4.11 -1.93 8.46
N ILE A 155 -3.79 -2.84 7.54
CA ILE A 155 -2.44 -2.98 6.97
C ILE A 155 -2.33 -2.13 5.70
N ILE A 156 -1.29 -1.31 5.64
CA ILE A 156 -1.04 -0.38 4.55
C ILE A 156 0.28 -0.73 3.85
N PHE A 157 0.29 -0.82 2.52
CA PHE A 157 1.53 -0.86 1.72
C PHE A 157 1.57 0.33 0.75
N LEU A 158 2.63 1.14 0.79
CA LEU A 158 2.77 2.35 -0.04
C LEU A 158 4.10 2.37 -0.79
N ASN A 159 4.06 2.43 -2.12
CA ASN A 159 5.28 2.52 -2.92
C ASN A 159 6.30 1.40 -2.62
N CYS A 160 5.82 0.16 -2.49
CA CYS A 160 6.66 -1.00 -2.19
C CYS A 160 6.85 -1.90 -3.41
N ASN A 161 8.01 -2.56 -3.50
CA ASN A 161 8.14 -3.79 -4.26
C ASN A 161 7.95 -4.97 -3.29
N ILE A 162 7.03 -5.87 -3.56
CA ILE A 162 6.78 -7.04 -2.73
C ILE A 162 6.87 -8.27 -3.63
N ILE A 163 7.98 -9.00 -3.49
CA ILE A 163 8.43 -10.01 -4.43
C ILE A 163 8.64 -11.30 -3.68
N ALA A 164 8.17 -12.41 -4.25
CA ALA A 164 8.58 -13.73 -3.84
C ALA A 164 8.90 -14.57 -5.07
N ASP A 165 9.92 -15.42 -4.97
CA ASP A 165 10.26 -16.34 -6.05
C ASP A 165 9.33 -17.55 -6.08
N GLY A 166 8.17 -17.53 -5.43
CA GLY A 166 7.23 -18.64 -5.40
C GLY A 166 5.80 -18.22 -5.09
N GLY A 167 4.98 -19.16 -4.65
CA GLY A 167 3.56 -18.94 -4.38
C GLY A 167 3.29 -18.07 -3.15
N ASP A 168 2.11 -17.43 -3.12
CA ASP A 168 1.57 -16.66 -2.01
C ASP A 168 2.43 -15.47 -1.57
N THR A 169 2.96 -14.66 -2.48
CA THR A 169 3.81 -13.49 -2.15
C THR A 169 3.25 -12.64 -1.00
N VAL A 170 1.95 -12.31 -1.01
CA VAL A 170 1.26 -11.56 0.05
C VAL A 170 0.02 -12.31 0.56
N ALA A 171 0.12 -12.86 1.78
CA ALA A 171 -0.92 -13.63 2.44
C ALA A 171 -1.37 -13.01 3.77
N LEU A 172 -2.35 -12.10 3.69
CA LEU A 172 -2.97 -11.43 4.85
C LEU A 172 -4.33 -12.07 5.17
N TRP A 173 -4.38 -12.91 6.19
CA TRP A 173 -5.51 -13.82 6.47
C TRP A 173 -6.25 -13.52 7.78
N HIS A 174 -6.37 -12.25 8.17
CA HIS A 174 -7.31 -11.91 9.25
C HIS A 174 -8.75 -12.10 8.73
N PRO A 175 -9.64 -12.85 9.41
CA PRO A 175 -11.01 -13.09 8.95
C PRO A 175 -11.85 -11.83 8.70
N ASN A 176 -11.51 -10.73 9.40
CA ASN A 176 -12.10 -9.40 9.24
C ASN A 176 -11.02 -8.34 8.91
N GLY A 177 -9.99 -8.73 8.16
CA GLY A 177 -8.87 -7.85 7.84
C GLY A 177 -9.28 -6.70 6.94
N MET A 178 -8.66 -5.54 7.09
CA MET A 178 -8.80 -4.41 6.17
C MET A 178 -7.42 -4.01 5.68
N TYR A 179 -7.20 -4.05 4.36
CA TYR A 179 -5.89 -3.83 3.76
C TYR A 179 -5.95 -2.80 2.64
N TYR A 180 -5.07 -1.80 2.67
CA TYR A 180 -4.99 -0.75 1.67
C TYR A 180 -3.59 -0.73 1.04
N HIS A 181 -3.50 -0.89 -0.28
CA HIS A 181 -2.21 -0.91 -0.97
C HIS A 181 -2.22 0.09 -2.13
N SER A 182 -1.17 0.90 -2.25
CA SER A 182 -1.08 1.89 -3.31
C SER A 182 0.33 1.99 -3.90
N ASN A 183 0.39 2.13 -5.23
CA ASN A 183 1.64 2.32 -5.96
C ASN A 183 2.65 1.19 -5.72
N CYS A 184 2.14 -0.03 -5.48
CA CYS A 184 2.98 -1.19 -5.19
C CYS A 184 3.27 -1.97 -6.46
N TYR A 185 4.34 -2.76 -6.42
CA TYR A 185 4.64 -3.80 -7.40
C TYR A 185 4.59 -5.14 -6.68
N PHE A 186 3.74 -6.04 -7.16
CA PHE A 186 3.58 -7.39 -6.64
C PHE A 186 4.08 -8.38 -7.68
N GLU A 187 4.99 -9.27 -7.29
CA GLU A 187 5.55 -10.29 -8.18
C GLU A 187 5.55 -11.65 -7.48
N GLY A 188 5.13 -12.69 -8.20
CA GLY A 188 5.16 -14.05 -7.67
C GLY A 188 4.60 -15.12 -8.58
N TRP A 189 4.41 -16.31 -8.00
CA TRP A 189 3.82 -17.46 -8.68
C TRP A 189 2.34 -17.62 -8.30
N VAL A 190 1.89 -18.79 -7.89
CA VAL A 190 0.47 -19.02 -7.63
C VAL A 190 -0.05 -18.11 -6.50
N ASP A 191 -1.25 -17.54 -6.67
CA ASP A 191 -2.00 -16.79 -5.65
C ASP A 191 -1.19 -15.66 -4.97
N TYR A 192 -0.33 -14.96 -5.72
CA TYR A 192 0.65 -14.02 -5.14
C TYR A 192 0.03 -12.79 -4.43
N VAL A 193 -1.24 -12.48 -4.65
CA VAL A 193 -2.02 -11.59 -3.77
C VAL A 193 -3.26 -12.33 -3.26
N CYS A 194 -3.25 -12.70 -1.97
CA CYS A 194 -4.26 -13.55 -1.36
C CYS A 194 -4.83 -12.99 -0.02
N PRO A 195 -5.59 -11.88 -0.05
CA PRO A 195 -6.24 -11.34 1.14
C PRO A 195 -7.45 -12.18 1.62
N GLN A 196 -7.64 -12.22 2.94
CA GLN A 196 -8.91 -12.56 3.58
C GLN A 196 -9.50 -11.30 4.24
N GLY A 197 -10.80 -11.04 4.04
CA GLY A 197 -11.46 -9.83 4.55
C GLY A 197 -11.70 -8.79 3.46
N TRP A 198 -11.37 -7.53 3.72
CA TRP A 198 -11.48 -6.42 2.78
C TRP A 198 -10.11 -5.98 2.28
N CYS A 199 -9.98 -5.73 0.99
CA CYS A 199 -8.75 -5.22 0.40
C CYS A 199 -9.04 -4.20 -0.70
N TYR A 200 -8.36 -3.06 -0.66
CA TYR A 200 -8.36 -2.07 -1.73
C TYR A 200 -6.93 -1.87 -2.23
N ILE A 201 -6.69 -2.13 -3.51
CA ILE A 201 -5.40 -1.91 -4.17
C ILE A 201 -5.59 -0.90 -5.29
N THR A 202 -4.70 0.09 -5.39
CA THR A 202 -4.77 1.10 -6.44
C THR A 202 -3.40 1.47 -7.01
N ASP A 203 -3.39 1.93 -8.26
CA ASP A 203 -2.20 2.48 -8.92
C ASP A 203 -1.01 1.51 -8.92
N SER A 204 -1.28 0.20 -8.91
CA SER A 204 -0.27 -0.83 -8.66
C SER A 204 0.03 -1.64 -9.91
N LYS A 205 1.13 -2.40 -9.86
CA LYS A 205 1.58 -3.28 -10.93
C LYS A 205 1.70 -4.70 -10.41
N PHE A 206 1.35 -5.66 -11.25
CA PHE A 206 1.38 -7.07 -10.91
C PHE A 206 2.14 -7.84 -12.00
N PHE A 207 2.99 -8.78 -11.59
CA PHE A 207 3.72 -9.67 -12.50
C PHE A 207 3.63 -11.13 -12.05
N GLY A 208 3.02 -11.98 -12.87
CA GLY A 208 2.86 -13.41 -12.61
C GLY A 208 3.88 -14.29 -13.36
N HIS A 209 4.53 -15.20 -12.64
CA HIS A 209 5.45 -16.22 -13.20
C HIS A 209 4.80 -17.58 -13.44
N ASN A 210 3.47 -17.69 -13.31
CA ASN A 210 2.76 -18.96 -13.31
C ASN A 210 1.58 -18.98 -14.29
N LEU A 211 1.11 -20.20 -14.58
CA LEU A 211 -0.05 -20.45 -15.46
C LEU A 211 -1.28 -20.95 -14.67
N SER A 212 -1.32 -20.75 -13.35
CA SER A 212 -2.42 -21.19 -12.48
C SER A 212 -3.32 -20.03 -12.06
N ALA A 213 -2.83 -19.10 -11.24
CA ALA A 213 -3.62 -17.98 -10.75
C ALA A 213 -2.72 -16.89 -10.18
N SER A 214 -3.12 -15.64 -10.39
CA SER A 214 -2.43 -14.46 -9.87
C SER A 214 -3.08 -13.95 -8.58
N LEU A 215 -4.41 -13.82 -8.59
CA LEU A 215 -5.21 -13.33 -7.48
C LEU A 215 -5.98 -14.45 -6.79
N TRP A 216 -6.15 -14.30 -5.48
CA TRP A 216 -7.01 -15.12 -4.66
C TRP A 216 -7.75 -14.26 -3.64
N HIS A 217 -8.95 -14.66 -3.23
CA HIS A 217 -9.70 -13.95 -2.20
C HIS A 217 -10.47 -14.90 -1.29
N ASN A 218 -10.61 -14.50 -0.03
CA ASN A 218 -11.54 -15.14 0.91
C ASN A 218 -12.37 -14.09 1.64
N GLY A 219 -13.60 -13.91 1.18
CA GLY A 219 -14.62 -13.06 1.78
C GLY A 219 -15.72 -13.85 2.50
N SER A 220 -15.46 -15.10 2.91
CA SER A 220 -16.51 -16.03 3.40
C SER A 220 -17.18 -15.64 4.72
N VAL A 221 -16.60 -14.68 5.45
CA VAL A 221 -17.09 -14.28 6.79
C VAL A 221 -18.24 -13.29 6.71
N ASP A 222 -18.24 -12.41 5.71
CA ASP A 222 -19.25 -11.37 5.53
C ASP A 222 -19.43 -11.11 4.03
N LYS A 223 -20.68 -11.14 3.55
CA LYS A 223 -21.02 -10.90 2.13
C LYS A 223 -20.43 -9.60 1.62
N ASN A 224 -20.23 -8.59 2.46
CA ASN A 224 -19.68 -7.29 2.11
C ASN A 224 -18.13 -7.24 2.07
N GLN A 225 -17.43 -8.36 2.30
CA GLN A 225 -15.97 -8.46 2.16
C GLN A 225 -15.55 -8.38 0.69
N ARG A 226 -15.11 -7.19 0.28
CA ARG A 226 -14.76 -6.82 -1.10
C ARG A 226 -13.24 -6.81 -1.28
N PHE A 227 -12.78 -7.39 -2.38
CA PHE A 227 -11.43 -7.19 -2.90
C PHE A 227 -11.51 -6.33 -4.15
N VAL A 228 -11.08 -5.08 -4.03
CA VAL A 228 -11.15 -4.09 -5.12
C VAL A 228 -9.73 -3.77 -5.58
N ILE A 229 -9.48 -3.89 -6.88
CA ILE A 229 -8.26 -3.41 -7.52
C ILE A 229 -8.64 -2.36 -8.55
N ARG A 230 -8.01 -1.20 -8.47
CA ARG A 230 -8.30 -0.06 -9.34
C ARG A 230 -7.05 0.53 -9.97
N TYR A 231 -7.18 1.13 -11.14
CA TYR A 231 -6.10 1.89 -11.81
C TYR A 231 -4.77 1.13 -11.94
N SER A 232 -4.81 -0.19 -12.07
CA SER A 232 -3.62 -1.03 -11.97
C SER A 232 -3.31 -1.75 -13.29
N TYR A 233 -2.06 -2.21 -13.42
CA TYR A 233 -1.56 -2.92 -14.59
C TYR A 233 -1.13 -4.34 -14.24
N PHE A 234 -1.58 -5.31 -15.02
CA PHE A 234 -1.23 -6.72 -14.86
C PHE A 234 -0.44 -7.21 -16.06
N ASP A 235 0.62 -7.94 -15.77
CA ASP A 235 1.44 -8.63 -16.74
C ASP A 235 1.91 -9.98 -16.16
N GLY A 236 2.59 -10.75 -16.97
CA GLY A 236 3.18 -12.01 -16.56
C GLY A 236 3.74 -12.76 -17.74
N VAL A 237 4.14 -14.00 -17.48
CA VAL A 237 4.52 -14.96 -18.53
C VAL A 237 3.37 -15.15 -19.54
N PRO A 238 3.66 -15.46 -20.81
CA PRO A 238 2.61 -15.71 -21.80
C PRO A 238 1.61 -16.77 -21.33
N GLY A 239 0.33 -16.40 -21.27
CA GLY A 239 -0.74 -17.25 -20.76
C GLY A 239 -0.96 -17.15 -19.25
N PHE A 240 -0.50 -16.10 -18.57
CA PHE A 240 -0.81 -15.92 -17.15
C PHE A 240 -2.32 -15.67 -16.94
N PRO A 241 -2.98 -16.36 -15.99
CA PRO A 241 -4.39 -16.13 -15.64
C PRO A 241 -4.55 -15.08 -14.52
N LEU A 242 -5.72 -14.43 -14.47
CA LEU A 242 -5.99 -13.39 -13.46
C LEU A 242 -6.15 -13.92 -12.05
N GLY A 243 -6.77 -15.07 -11.86
CA GLY A 243 -7.02 -15.52 -10.50
C GLY A 243 -7.96 -16.69 -10.42
N ARG A 244 -8.12 -17.16 -9.18
CA ARG A 244 -9.03 -18.22 -8.81
C ARG A 244 -9.61 -17.93 -7.44
N HIS A 245 -10.69 -18.61 -7.11
CA HIS A 245 -11.23 -18.57 -5.76
C HIS A 245 -11.79 -19.94 -5.41
N HIS A 246 -11.35 -20.49 -4.28
CA HIS A 246 -11.83 -21.75 -3.69
C HIS A 246 -12.74 -21.52 -2.45
N ARG A 247 -13.08 -20.25 -2.21
CA ARG A 247 -13.87 -19.70 -1.09
C ARG A 247 -14.87 -18.71 -1.67
N ASP A 248 -15.85 -18.28 -0.88
CA ASP A 248 -16.67 -17.12 -1.27
C ASP A 248 -15.76 -15.92 -1.51
N ALA A 249 -15.83 -15.37 -2.71
CA ALA A 249 -15.08 -14.20 -3.12
C ALA A 249 -16.04 -13.11 -3.62
N GLN A 250 -15.55 -11.87 -3.64
CA GLN A 250 -16.21 -10.73 -4.25
C GLN A 250 -15.10 -9.80 -4.75
N ILE A 251 -14.77 -9.92 -6.02
CA ILE A 251 -13.64 -9.23 -6.65
C ILE A 251 -14.17 -8.15 -7.58
N TYR A 252 -13.61 -6.95 -7.48
CA TYR A 252 -13.90 -5.83 -8.34
C TYR A 252 -12.59 -5.40 -9.02
N LEU A 253 -12.55 -5.44 -10.35
CA LEU A 253 -11.44 -4.92 -11.15
C LEU A 253 -11.96 -3.72 -11.93
N LEU A 254 -11.51 -2.52 -11.55
CA LEU A 254 -11.97 -1.27 -12.17
C LEU A 254 -10.79 -0.55 -12.79
N ASP A 255 -10.97 0.00 -13.98
CA ASP A 255 -9.93 0.77 -14.63
C ASP A 255 -8.61 -0.04 -14.70
N CYS A 256 -8.63 -1.36 -14.87
CA CYS A 256 -7.40 -2.15 -14.96
C CYS A 256 -6.95 -2.30 -16.42
N ILE A 257 -5.64 -2.35 -16.63
CA ILE A 257 -5.03 -2.68 -17.91
C ILE A 257 -4.34 -4.03 -17.79
N PHE A 258 -4.57 -4.92 -18.74
CA PHE A 258 -3.95 -6.24 -18.81
C PHE A 258 -3.04 -6.30 -20.03
N SER A 259 -1.86 -6.91 -19.89
CA SER A 259 -0.95 -7.11 -21.02
C SER A 259 -1.51 -8.12 -22.03
N GLU A 260 -0.92 -8.16 -23.22
CA GLU A 260 -1.25 -9.16 -24.25
C GLU A 260 -0.94 -10.60 -23.80
N ASN A 261 -0.14 -10.78 -22.75
CA ASN A 261 0.18 -12.09 -22.19
C ASN A 261 -0.97 -12.70 -21.37
N MET A 262 -2.02 -11.93 -21.04
CA MET A 262 -3.15 -12.44 -20.25
C MET A 262 -3.88 -13.58 -20.98
N ALA A 263 -4.07 -14.69 -20.29
CA ALA A 263 -4.83 -15.83 -20.79
C ALA A 263 -6.33 -15.51 -20.94
N ASP A 264 -6.96 -16.14 -21.92
CA ASP A 264 -8.43 -16.15 -22.06
C ASP A 264 -9.05 -17.16 -21.07
N ILE A 265 -8.86 -16.89 -19.78
CA ILE A 265 -9.34 -17.71 -18.68
C ILE A 265 -9.99 -16.78 -17.65
N PRO A 266 -11.33 -16.85 -17.47
CA PRO A 266 -12.01 -16.11 -16.42
C PRO A 266 -11.46 -16.45 -15.03
N ILE A 267 -11.74 -15.60 -14.05
CA ILE A 267 -11.48 -15.95 -12.64
C ILE A 267 -12.29 -17.20 -12.32
N TYR A 268 -11.60 -18.31 -12.08
CA TYR A 268 -12.24 -19.63 -12.11
C TYR A 268 -12.28 -20.29 -10.74
N TRP A 269 -13.16 -21.28 -10.64
CA TRP A 269 -13.20 -22.22 -9.51
C TRP A 269 -12.20 -23.36 -9.72
N PRO A 270 -11.16 -23.50 -8.87
CA PRO A 270 -10.21 -24.59 -9.03
C PRO A 270 -10.76 -25.89 -8.40
N VAL A 271 -10.45 -27.03 -9.02
CA VAL A 271 -10.63 -28.34 -8.36
C VAL A 271 -9.61 -28.45 -7.23
N SER A 272 -10.07 -28.35 -5.99
CA SER A 272 -9.21 -28.39 -4.81
C SER A 272 -9.90 -29.10 -3.64
N PRO A 273 -9.19 -29.94 -2.86
CA PRO A 273 -9.76 -30.54 -1.65
C PRO A 273 -10.10 -29.49 -0.59
N ASN A 274 -9.50 -28.30 -0.69
CA ASN A 274 -9.79 -27.21 0.21
C ASN A 274 -11.03 -26.44 -0.21
N ALA A 275 -11.62 -26.66 -1.38
CA ALA A 275 -12.68 -25.82 -1.92
C ALA A 275 -14.03 -26.02 -1.17
N VAL A 276 -14.75 -24.94 -0.89
CA VAL A 276 -16.04 -24.95 -0.14
C VAL A 276 -17.19 -24.40 -0.98
N THR A 277 -18.39 -24.98 -0.84
CA THR A 277 -19.60 -24.47 -1.52
C THR A 277 -19.82 -22.99 -1.23
N TRP A 278 -20.08 -22.20 -2.28
CA TRP A 278 -20.35 -20.76 -2.17
C TRP A 278 -21.66 -20.48 -1.43
N GLN A 279 -21.64 -19.49 -0.56
CA GLN A 279 -22.82 -18.96 0.10
C GLN A 279 -23.54 -17.91 -0.75
N TRP A 280 -22.80 -17.16 -1.58
CA TRP A 280 -23.33 -15.99 -2.30
C TRP A 280 -23.12 -16.01 -3.81
N GLY A 281 -22.75 -17.16 -4.38
CA GLY A 281 -22.53 -17.31 -5.81
C GLY A 281 -21.25 -16.65 -6.32
N GLU A 282 -21.09 -16.66 -7.65
CA GLU A 282 -19.97 -15.99 -8.32
C GLU A 282 -20.16 -14.46 -8.28
N ARG A 283 -19.10 -13.73 -7.90
CA ARG A 283 -19.14 -12.27 -7.73
C ARG A 283 -17.83 -11.65 -8.19
N HIS A 284 -17.67 -11.56 -9.50
CA HIS A 284 -16.55 -10.87 -10.14
C HIS A 284 -17.11 -9.73 -10.99
N TYR A 285 -16.64 -8.52 -10.73
CA TYR A 285 -17.16 -7.34 -11.38
C TYR A 285 -16.06 -6.54 -12.05
N PHE A 286 -16.32 -6.11 -13.27
CA PHE A 286 -15.40 -5.40 -14.14
C PHE A 286 -16.02 -4.06 -14.56
N TYR A 287 -15.15 -3.06 -14.71
CA TYR A 287 -15.53 -1.78 -15.29
C TYR A 287 -14.34 -1.08 -15.92
N ASN A 288 -14.49 -0.65 -17.17
CA ASN A 288 -13.47 0.08 -17.91
C ASN A 288 -12.10 -0.64 -17.88
N CYS A 289 -12.16 -1.96 -17.95
CA CYS A 289 -11.01 -2.85 -18.00
C CYS A 289 -10.63 -3.06 -19.46
N HIS A 290 -9.33 -3.08 -19.77
CA HIS A 290 -8.85 -3.29 -21.13
C HIS A 290 -7.63 -4.19 -21.18
N ARG A 291 -7.56 -5.05 -22.20
CA ARG A 291 -6.40 -5.86 -22.53
C ARG A 291 -5.69 -5.30 -23.76
N ILE A 292 -4.37 -5.19 -23.68
CA ILE A 292 -3.53 -4.87 -24.84
C ILE A 292 -3.69 -6.00 -25.87
N GLY A 293 -4.04 -5.65 -27.10
CA GLY A 293 -4.32 -6.63 -28.15
C GLY A 293 -5.77 -7.12 -28.20
N GLY A 294 -6.69 -6.47 -27.49
CA GLY A 294 -8.14 -6.71 -27.58
C GLY A 294 -8.71 -7.41 -26.35
N ASP A 295 -9.94 -7.03 -26.02
CA ASP A 295 -10.67 -7.49 -24.84
C ASP A 295 -11.31 -8.87 -25.07
N TYR A 296 -11.26 -9.72 -24.05
CA TYR A 296 -12.00 -10.99 -24.02
C TYR A 296 -13.43 -10.75 -23.52
N ASP A 297 -14.36 -11.60 -23.93
CA ASP A 297 -15.78 -11.41 -23.62
C ASP A 297 -16.10 -11.48 -22.12
N TRP A 298 -15.36 -12.26 -21.35
CA TRP A 298 -15.68 -12.58 -19.96
C TRP A 298 -15.37 -11.45 -18.96
N PHE A 299 -14.60 -10.42 -19.34
CA PHE A 299 -14.36 -9.24 -18.48
C PHE A 299 -15.08 -7.97 -18.95
N LYS A 300 -16.09 -8.10 -19.81
CA LYS A 300 -16.96 -6.97 -20.16
C LYS A 300 -17.55 -6.32 -18.92
N ASP A 301 -17.77 -5.01 -19.01
CA ASP A 301 -18.37 -4.22 -17.93
C ASP A 301 -19.69 -4.84 -17.44
N ASN A 302 -19.73 -5.19 -16.16
CA ASN A 302 -20.87 -5.85 -15.53
C ASN A 302 -21.18 -5.30 -14.13
N LEU A 303 -20.70 -4.09 -13.76
CA LEU A 303 -21.01 -3.46 -12.47
C LEU A 303 -22.51 -3.33 -12.18
N SER A 304 -23.36 -3.26 -13.21
CA SER A 304 -24.82 -3.25 -13.05
C SER A 304 -25.35 -4.53 -12.40
N GLU A 305 -24.65 -5.66 -12.53
CA GLU A 305 -25.00 -6.95 -11.95
C GLU A 305 -24.58 -7.06 -10.48
N ALA A 306 -23.68 -6.19 -10.02
CA ALA A 306 -23.30 -6.13 -8.61
C ALA A 306 -24.49 -5.71 -7.75
N GLU A 307 -24.53 -6.20 -6.52
CA GLU A 307 -25.56 -5.87 -5.55
C GLU A 307 -25.64 -4.34 -5.34
N ASN A 308 -26.84 -3.78 -5.53
CA ASN A 308 -27.14 -2.34 -5.53
C ASN A 308 -26.54 -1.54 -6.69
N SER A 309 -25.95 -2.19 -7.70
CA SER A 309 -25.44 -1.58 -8.93
C SER A 309 -24.61 -0.31 -8.67
N PRO A 310 -23.53 -0.38 -7.87
CA PRO A 310 -22.74 0.78 -7.49
C PRO A 310 -22.17 1.49 -8.72
N SER A 311 -22.22 2.83 -8.71
CA SER A 311 -21.53 3.60 -9.74
C SER A 311 -20.01 3.51 -9.54
N PRO A 312 -19.20 3.53 -10.61
CA PRO A 312 -17.75 3.41 -10.52
C PRO A 312 -17.11 4.55 -9.71
N GLU A 313 -17.74 5.73 -9.64
CA GLU A 313 -17.23 6.89 -8.91
C GLU A 313 -17.26 6.70 -7.39
N ILE A 314 -18.18 5.89 -6.86
CA ILE A 314 -18.28 5.64 -5.42
C ILE A 314 -17.34 4.52 -4.95
N ILE A 315 -16.80 3.72 -5.86
CA ILE A 315 -15.90 2.59 -5.54
C ILE A 315 -14.48 3.11 -5.24
N ASN A 316 -14.28 3.46 -3.97
CA ASN A 316 -13.01 3.88 -3.37
C ASN A 316 -12.69 3.01 -2.14
N ALA A 317 -11.57 3.32 -1.46
CA ALA A 317 -11.16 2.61 -0.24
C ALA A 317 -12.27 2.59 0.82
N LYS A 318 -12.87 3.74 1.14
CA LYS A 318 -13.93 3.86 2.15
C LYS A 318 -15.15 2.99 1.83
N TRP A 319 -15.61 3.00 0.59
CA TRP A 319 -16.70 2.14 0.15
C TRP A 319 -16.31 0.66 0.22
N THR A 320 -15.08 0.33 -0.17
CA THR A 320 -14.56 -1.04 -0.11
C THR A 320 -14.63 -1.57 1.31
N PHE A 321 -14.23 -0.78 2.30
CA PHE A 321 -14.26 -1.13 3.72
C PHE A 321 -15.63 -0.93 4.39
N ASP A 322 -16.71 -0.79 3.62
CA ASP A 322 -18.07 -0.63 4.14
C ASP A 322 -18.18 0.55 5.13
N ASN A 323 -17.48 1.65 4.82
CA ASN A 323 -17.34 2.85 5.66
C ASN A 323 -16.66 2.63 7.03
N LYS A 324 -16.12 1.43 7.31
CA LYS A 324 -15.45 1.10 8.60
C LYS A 324 -14.05 1.71 8.73
N TRP A 325 -13.45 2.11 7.60
CA TRP A 325 -12.11 2.70 7.56
C TRP A 325 -11.93 3.56 6.30
N ASP A 326 -11.30 4.73 6.46
CA ASP A 326 -11.00 5.64 5.35
C ASP A 326 -9.50 5.99 5.33
N PRO A 327 -8.63 5.06 4.86
CA PRO A 327 -7.18 5.24 4.93
C PRO A 327 -6.70 6.47 4.16
N GLU A 328 -7.37 6.86 3.08
CA GLU A 328 -6.95 7.99 2.26
C GLU A 328 -7.12 9.34 2.98
N ASN A 329 -8.00 9.41 3.99
CA ASN A 329 -8.18 10.60 4.84
C ASN A 329 -7.55 10.47 6.24
N GLU A 330 -7.27 9.25 6.72
CA GLU A 330 -6.76 9.00 8.08
C GLU A 330 -5.25 8.71 8.15
N MET A 331 -4.61 8.33 7.04
CA MET A 331 -3.25 7.81 7.03
C MET A 331 -2.20 8.85 7.43
N THR A 332 -1.24 8.42 8.25
CA THR A 332 -0.07 9.22 8.61
C THR A 332 0.84 9.42 7.38
N PRO A 333 1.27 10.66 7.08
CA PRO A 333 2.27 10.94 6.05
C PRO A 333 3.62 10.30 6.39
N VAL A 334 3.99 9.22 5.71
CA VAL A 334 5.21 8.44 6.03
C VAL A 334 6.25 8.41 4.93
N ILE A 335 5.90 8.61 3.66
CA ILE A 335 6.85 8.54 2.53
C ILE A 335 7.56 9.88 2.27
N PRO A 336 8.74 9.90 1.63
CA PRO A 336 9.54 11.14 1.48
C PRO A 336 9.09 12.05 0.32
N PHE A 337 7.93 11.84 -0.28
CA PHE A 337 7.40 12.65 -1.40
C PHE A 337 5.87 12.72 -1.37
N VAL A 338 5.31 13.79 -1.93
CA VAL A 338 3.86 13.95 -2.10
C VAL A 338 3.26 12.80 -2.94
N SER A 339 2.09 12.31 -2.55
CA SER A 339 1.44 11.16 -3.19
C SER A 339 -0.09 11.18 -3.08
N LEU A 340 -0.71 10.14 -3.63
CA LEU A 340 -2.16 9.87 -3.51
C LEU A 340 -3.02 11.08 -3.90
N PRO A 341 -2.89 11.58 -5.15
CA PRO A 341 -3.71 12.67 -5.62
C PRO A 341 -5.19 12.27 -5.68
N THR A 342 -6.05 13.19 -5.27
CA THR A 342 -7.49 13.18 -5.56
C THR A 342 -7.82 14.48 -6.29
N PRO A 343 -8.44 14.47 -7.48
CA PRO A 343 -8.71 13.30 -8.31
C PRO A 343 -7.45 12.49 -8.65
N ARG A 344 -7.64 11.18 -8.88
CA ARG A 344 -6.54 10.26 -9.19
C ARG A 344 -5.86 10.69 -10.49
N ASN A 345 -4.57 10.43 -10.58
CA ASN A 345 -3.83 10.80 -11.78
C ASN A 345 -4.36 10.05 -13.01
N GLY A 346 -4.78 10.79 -14.02
CA GLY A 346 -5.39 10.27 -15.24
C GLY A 346 -6.86 9.86 -15.12
N SER A 347 -7.55 10.21 -14.03
CA SER A 347 -8.97 9.87 -13.86
C SER A 347 -9.90 10.74 -14.70
N TYR A 348 -11.02 10.16 -15.11
CA TYR A 348 -12.19 10.89 -15.61
C TYR A 348 -13.19 11.08 -14.47
N PHE A 349 -13.79 12.27 -14.37
CA PHE A 349 -14.65 12.64 -13.26
C PHE A 349 -15.93 13.33 -13.73
N ASN A 350 -17.08 12.76 -13.38
CA ASN A 350 -18.43 13.21 -13.78
C ASN A 350 -18.98 14.32 -12.86
N ASN A 351 -18.14 15.27 -12.43
CA ASN A 351 -18.60 16.37 -11.58
C ASN A 351 -17.74 17.64 -11.79
N GLU A 352 -18.43 18.77 -11.96
CA GLU A 352 -17.86 20.10 -12.24
C GLU A 352 -17.26 20.78 -11.00
N ARG A 353 -17.31 20.13 -9.84
CA ARG A 353 -16.69 20.59 -8.59
C ARG A 353 -15.95 19.45 -7.93
N THR A 354 -14.63 19.60 -7.82
CA THR A 354 -13.80 18.65 -7.09
C THR A 354 -12.74 19.42 -6.31
N GLN A 355 -12.54 19.02 -5.07
CA GLN A 355 -11.44 19.53 -4.27
C GLN A 355 -10.22 18.67 -4.58
N LEU A 356 -9.12 19.31 -4.95
CA LEU A 356 -7.84 18.62 -5.08
C LEU A 356 -7.35 18.27 -3.68
N LYS A 357 -6.93 17.04 -3.44
CA LYS A 357 -6.32 16.59 -2.18
C LYS A 357 -5.10 15.73 -2.44
N TRP A 358 -4.15 15.73 -1.52
CA TRP A 358 -2.95 14.88 -1.60
C TRP A 358 -2.51 14.42 -0.22
N VAL A 359 -1.74 13.33 -0.16
CA VAL A 359 -1.01 12.93 1.04
C VAL A 359 0.38 13.59 0.98
N PRO A 360 0.72 14.47 1.95
CA PRO A 360 2.02 15.11 2.01
C PRO A 360 3.17 14.11 2.17
N SER A 361 4.39 14.53 1.88
CA SER A 361 5.57 13.81 2.37
C SER A 361 5.71 13.96 3.88
N ARG A 362 6.38 12.96 4.47
CA ARG A 362 6.73 12.90 5.89
C ARG A 362 7.37 14.17 6.41
N ASN A 363 8.08 14.96 5.59
CA ASN A 363 8.82 16.17 5.99
C ASN A 363 8.22 17.50 5.50
N ALA A 364 7.08 17.50 4.80
CA ALA A 364 6.42 18.71 4.31
C ALA A 364 5.86 19.62 5.43
N VAL A 365 5.97 20.94 5.28
CA VAL A 365 5.43 21.96 6.21
C VAL A 365 4.50 22.98 5.53
N SER A 366 4.53 23.04 4.20
CA SER A 366 3.58 23.78 3.37
C SER A 366 3.72 23.39 1.89
N PHE A 367 2.80 23.90 1.07
CA PHE A 367 2.60 23.49 -0.31
C PHE A 367 2.54 24.72 -1.24
N ASN A 368 3.28 24.63 -2.33
CA ASN A 368 3.17 25.53 -3.47
C ASN A 368 2.39 24.78 -4.56
N ILE A 369 1.26 25.34 -4.96
CA ILE A 369 0.26 24.66 -5.78
C ILE A 369 0.26 25.29 -7.16
N TYR A 370 0.33 24.45 -8.18
CA TYR A 370 0.25 24.85 -9.57
C TYR A 370 -0.94 24.13 -10.20
N PHE A 371 -1.86 24.87 -10.82
CA PHE A 371 -3.06 24.33 -11.45
C PHE A 371 -3.26 24.96 -12.83
N TRP A 372 -3.35 24.13 -13.86
CA TRP A 372 -3.55 24.54 -15.25
C TRP A 372 -4.83 23.95 -15.80
N LYS A 373 -5.52 24.72 -16.64
CA LYS A 373 -6.50 24.19 -17.59
C LYS A 373 -5.80 23.90 -18.91
N SER A 374 -5.98 22.70 -19.44
CA SER A 374 -5.46 22.34 -20.76
C SER A 374 -6.14 23.17 -21.86
N ILE A 375 -5.36 23.58 -22.86
CA ILE A 375 -5.91 24.15 -24.11
C ILE A 375 -6.46 23.08 -25.06
N TYR A 376 -6.18 21.79 -24.80
CA TYR A 376 -6.75 20.66 -25.53
C TYR A 376 -7.79 19.93 -24.66
N PRO A 377 -9.00 19.64 -25.17
CA PRO A 377 -10.08 18.99 -24.41
C PRO A 377 -9.70 17.63 -23.83
N GLN A 378 -8.85 16.89 -24.54
CA GLN A 378 -8.21 15.65 -24.08
C GLN A 378 -6.74 15.69 -24.44
N ALA A 379 -5.91 16.03 -23.47
CA ALA A 379 -4.50 16.30 -23.73
C ALA A 379 -3.57 15.09 -23.55
N LEU A 380 -4.03 14.04 -22.84
CA LEU A 380 -3.32 12.77 -22.68
C LEU A 380 -4.32 11.62 -22.65
N LYS A 381 -4.01 10.53 -23.36
CA LYS A 381 -4.66 9.25 -23.07
C LYS A 381 -4.17 8.74 -21.72
N ARG A 382 -4.97 7.86 -21.12
CA ARG A 382 -4.63 7.23 -19.85
C ARG A 382 -3.25 6.57 -19.89
N GLY A 383 -2.38 6.92 -18.97
CA GLY A 383 -1.01 6.39 -18.88
C GLY A 383 0.03 7.11 -19.75
N GLU A 384 -0.37 8.05 -20.62
CA GLU A 384 0.57 8.90 -21.33
C GLU A 384 1.18 9.94 -20.36
N LYS A 385 2.48 10.21 -20.51
CA LYS A 385 3.14 11.31 -19.81
C LYS A 385 3.17 12.53 -20.73
N LEU A 386 2.91 13.71 -20.17
CA LEU A 386 3.21 14.95 -20.86
C LEU A 386 4.70 14.98 -21.23
N LYS A 387 5.00 15.35 -22.49
CA LYS A 387 6.38 15.54 -22.95
C LYS A 387 7.10 16.71 -22.24
N THR A 388 6.36 17.56 -21.51
CA THR A 388 6.82 18.80 -20.87
C THR A 388 7.32 18.63 -19.43
N GLY A 389 7.51 17.39 -18.94
CA GLY A 389 8.11 17.16 -17.63
C GLY A 389 7.20 17.58 -16.47
N SER A 390 7.68 18.43 -15.56
CA SER A 390 6.94 18.86 -14.37
C SER A 390 5.98 20.03 -14.61
N GLN A 391 5.83 20.53 -15.84
CA GLN A 391 4.95 21.66 -16.16
C GLN A 391 3.97 21.31 -17.29
N ALA A 392 2.80 21.93 -17.27
CA ALA A 392 1.87 21.93 -18.40
C ALA A 392 1.98 23.25 -19.19
N PRO A 393 1.59 23.29 -20.47
CA PRO A 393 1.59 24.52 -21.26
C PRO A 393 0.70 25.62 -20.65
N GLY A 394 1.19 26.86 -20.68
CA GLY A 394 0.49 28.05 -20.17
C GLY A 394 0.83 28.41 -18.73
N ASP A 395 0.28 29.53 -18.27
CA ASP A 395 0.48 30.01 -16.90
C ASP A 395 -0.48 29.31 -15.93
N PRO A 396 0.02 28.75 -14.81
CA PRO A 396 -0.83 28.15 -13.81
C PRO A 396 -1.51 29.21 -12.94
N VAL A 397 -2.66 28.85 -12.39
CA VAL A 397 -3.07 29.37 -11.09
C VAL A 397 -2.04 28.90 -10.06
N PHE A 398 -1.39 29.85 -9.39
CA PHE A 398 -0.32 29.58 -8.43
C PHE A 398 -0.70 30.03 -7.03
N ILE A 399 -0.65 29.11 -6.07
CA ILE A 399 -0.83 29.38 -4.64
C ILE A 399 0.47 29.07 -3.92
N LYS A 400 0.99 30.04 -3.16
CA LYS A 400 2.25 29.90 -2.43
C LYS A 400 2.00 29.61 -0.96
N ASN A 401 2.79 28.69 -0.39
CA ASN A 401 2.89 28.44 1.05
C ASN A 401 1.55 28.08 1.74
N GLN A 402 0.69 27.32 1.07
CA GLN A 402 -0.53 26.80 1.68
C GLN A 402 -0.20 25.80 2.79
N LYS A 403 -0.93 25.83 3.90
CA LYS A 403 -0.74 24.89 5.02
C LYS A 403 -1.56 23.60 4.88
N GLU A 404 -2.75 23.72 4.31
CA GLU A 404 -3.64 22.59 4.11
C GLU A 404 -3.23 21.74 2.90
N ASN A 405 -3.52 20.44 2.96
CA ASN A 405 -3.25 19.48 1.89
C ASN A 405 -4.42 19.34 0.89
N TYR A 406 -5.19 20.41 0.70
CA TYR A 406 -6.30 20.46 -0.26
C TYR A 406 -6.40 21.81 -0.97
N PHE A 407 -6.91 21.83 -2.20
CA PHE A 407 -7.16 23.07 -2.95
C PHE A 407 -8.50 22.99 -3.66
N ASP A 408 -9.33 24.03 -3.51
CA ASP A 408 -10.59 24.16 -4.26
C ASP A 408 -10.36 25.03 -5.50
N PRO A 409 -10.32 24.45 -6.71
CA PRO A 409 -10.17 25.20 -7.96
C PRO A 409 -11.47 25.94 -8.36
N GLY A 410 -12.56 25.79 -7.61
CA GLY A 410 -13.87 26.31 -7.95
C GLY A 410 -14.58 25.45 -8.99
N LYS A 411 -15.43 26.09 -9.80
CA LYS A 411 -16.19 25.41 -10.86
C LYS A 411 -15.26 25.08 -12.03
N LEU A 412 -15.28 23.83 -12.47
CA LEU A 412 -14.55 23.33 -13.63
C LEU A 412 -15.47 23.25 -14.85
N ASP A 413 -14.88 23.44 -16.03
CA ASP A 413 -15.55 23.29 -17.31
C ASP A 413 -15.73 21.81 -17.63
N LYS A 414 -16.82 21.44 -18.30
CA LYS A 414 -17.04 20.07 -18.79
C LYS A 414 -16.04 19.71 -19.89
N ASN A 415 -15.81 18.41 -20.10
CA ASN A 415 -14.99 17.89 -21.20
C ASN A 415 -13.62 18.57 -21.30
N SER A 416 -13.00 18.85 -20.15
CA SER A 416 -11.75 19.59 -20.06
C SER A 416 -10.74 18.84 -19.20
N THR A 417 -9.50 18.74 -19.70
CA THR A 417 -8.37 18.23 -18.93
C THR A 417 -7.75 19.34 -18.07
N TYR A 418 -7.44 19.01 -16.83
CA TYR A 418 -6.71 19.86 -15.90
C TYR A 418 -5.41 19.20 -15.48
N TYR A 419 -4.36 20.00 -15.33
CA TYR A 419 -3.07 19.56 -14.81
C TYR A 419 -2.79 20.24 -13.48
N TRP A 420 -2.10 19.55 -12.59
CA TRP A 420 -1.75 20.12 -11.31
C TRP A 420 -0.51 19.48 -10.70
N ARG A 421 0.20 20.27 -9.90
CA ARG A 421 1.43 19.87 -9.23
C ARG A 421 1.50 20.49 -7.86
N ILE A 422 2.06 19.74 -6.92
CA ILE A 422 2.33 20.20 -5.56
C ILE A 422 3.84 20.19 -5.33
N ASP A 423 4.42 21.36 -5.09
CA ASP A 423 5.80 21.47 -4.63
C ASP A 423 5.80 21.67 -3.11
N GLU A 424 6.49 20.80 -2.39
CA GLU A 424 6.48 20.77 -0.93
C GLU A 424 7.63 21.59 -0.37
N VAL A 425 7.32 22.54 0.50
CA VAL A 425 8.33 23.15 1.37
C VAL A 425 8.57 22.19 2.52
N LEU A 426 9.82 21.76 2.71
CA LEU A 426 10.20 20.80 3.75
C LEU A 426 10.63 21.52 5.04
N ILE A 427 10.70 20.77 6.14
CA ILE A 427 11.10 21.30 7.46
C ILE A 427 12.50 21.94 7.49
N ASN A 428 13.39 21.56 6.58
CA ASN A 428 14.72 22.17 6.41
C ASN A 428 14.72 23.44 5.52
N GLY A 429 13.54 23.88 5.05
CA GLY A 429 13.37 25.04 4.17
C GLY A 429 13.56 24.75 2.67
N SER A 430 14.02 23.55 2.29
CA SER A 430 14.13 23.17 0.87
C SER A 430 12.76 22.97 0.23
N ILE A 431 12.69 23.14 -1.09
CA ILE A 431 11.49 22.88 -1.88
C ILE A 431 11.71 21.61 -2.69
N LYS A 432 10.79 20.65 -2.57
CA LYS A 432 10.76 19.42 -3.36
C LYS A 432 9.65 19.48 -4.40
N THR A 433 10.01 19.45 -5.67
CA THR A 433 9.03 19.42 -6.76
C THR A 433 8.29 18.09 -6.81
N GLY A 434 6.95 18.15 -6.87
CA GLY A 434 6.10 16.98 -7.00
C GLY A 434 5.92 16.51 -8.45
N PRO A 435 5.30 15.33 -8.64
CA PRO A 435 4.87 14.87 -9.96
C PRO A 435 3.77 15.78 -10.52
N LEU A 436 3.73 15.89 -11.85
CA LEU A 436 2.62 16.51 -12.56
C LEU A 436 1.48 15.51 -12.69
N TRP A 437 0.34 15.82 -12.08
CA TRP A 437 -0.88 15.03 -12.17
C TRP A 437 -1.88 15.65 -13.13
N HIS A 438 -2.82 14.85 -13.60
CA HIS A 438 -3.92 15.33 -14.41
C HIS A 438 -5.23 14.59 -14.15
N PHE A 439 -6.34 15.20 -14.54
CA PHE A 439 -7.65 14.56 -14.59
C PHE A 439 -8.52 15.24 -15.65
N THR A 440 -9.60 14.61 -16.06
CA THR A 440 -10.52 15.13 -17.07
C THR A 440 -11.95 15.15 -16.54
N THR A 441 -12.66 16.25 -16.70
CA THR A 441 -14.10 16.36 -16.41
C THR A 441 -14.90 15.80 -17.60
N ALA A 442 -16.02 15.13 -17.34
CA ALA A 442 -16.96 14.68 -18.39
C ALA A 442 -18.15 15.62 -18.57
#